data_AF-A0A4R6ULP3-F1
#
_entry.id   AF-A0A4R6ULP3-F1
#
_cell.length_a   1.000
_cell.length_b   1.000
_cell.length_c   1.000
_cell.angle_alpha   90.00
_cell.angle_beta   90.00
_cell.angle_gamma   90.00
#
_symmetry.space_group_name_H-M   'P 1'
#
loop_
_entity.id
_entity.type
_entity.pdbx_description
1 polymer ?
#
loop_
_entity_poly.entity_id
_entity_poly.type
_entity_poly.pdbx_seq_one_letter_code
_entity_poly.pdbx_strand_id
1 'polypeptide(L)'
;MNHSHWLASLALAISSSFLTSANAADMQTSSEAQMPETTVFSPALRFEGKVVDRMPDGKAIREYAIMRGRKFVWEGRIDNRVAAPETVDRIDNASFDDRYLTREQLAENLRGLALFNGHQFREATPAFDLADQVMRLHEMERSGALQKSPAGRSPSQGNARYNLLQEDKLSLESGSAIGINIVHGSVDDRDVMANTSYPYRTNIVFDNAGSTSVINSSQGSGTLIGPSTAMSVAHVFWDEGADTWESTHRWASGYDSADADPSPYGEWYGCYWVTIPTAYTNGNESRHDYAVLDFDVGCNSFSNGVNSDEPGATVGWLGAYTASSGDIESKTGYVRGYPGSGSCGNPLVSCGTRIWGDVSWSSENNATSNFIEHYADTSGGQSGSGFYHYADPSCSGCGYGAYLVGMHRAGATNYNQARRFDSTVYSFMLAYSSDY
;
A
#
# COMPACT_ATOMS: atom_id res chain seq x y z
N MET A 1 -18.97 -53.22 35.81
CA MET A 1 -20.26 -52.53 35.98
C MET A 1 -20.48 -51.76 34.68
N ASN A 2 -21.24 -52.28 33.71
CA ASN A 2 -22.72 -52.30 33.63
C ASN A 2 -23.27 -50.88 33.45
N HIS A 3 -24.13 -50.51 32.50
CA HIS A 3 -24.79 -51.19 31.36
C HIS A 3 -25.26 -50.08 30.36
N SER A 4 -25.05 -50.19 29.05
CA SER A 4 -26.05 -50.56 28.00
C SER A 4 -27.04 -49.49 27.48
N HIS A 5 -26.99 -49.26 26.14
CA HIS A 5 -28.09 -48.97 25.17
C HIS A 5 -29.04 -47.76 25.38
N TRP A 6 -29.45 -47.03 24.33
CA TRP A 6 -30.52 -47.43 23.39
C TRP A 6 -30.44 -46.79 21.98
N LEU A 7 -31.01 -47.49 20.99
CA LEU A 7 -31.29 -47.06 19.61
C LEU A 7 -32.81 -46.94 19.44
N ALA A 8 -33.32 -45.98 18.65
CA ALA A 8 -34.62 -46.13 17.98
C ALA A 8 -34.77 -45.18 16.78
N SER A 9 -35.03 -45.75 15.61
CA SER A 9 -35.48 -45.04 14.40
C SER A 9 -37.01 -45.12 14.31
N LEU A 10 -37.66 -44.16 13.63
CA LEU A 10 -38.90 -44.47 12.90
C LEU A 10 -39.13 -43.53 11.70
N ALA A 11 -39.75 -44.06 10.65
CA ALA A 11 -40.07 -43.38 9.39
C ALA A 11 -41.55 -43.63 9.01
N LEU A 12 -41.92 -43.23 7.78
CA LEU A 12 -43.24 -43.20 7.10
C LEU A 12 -43.99 -41.86 7.29
N ALA A 13 -44.43 -41.11 6.26
CA ALA A 13 -44.86 -41.35 4.86
C ALA A 13 -46.36 -41.71 4.68
N ILE A 14 -46.86 -41.59 3.43
CA ILE A 14 -48.25 -41.75 2.89
C ILE A 14 -48.95 -40.38 2.69
N SER A 15 -48.94 -39.77 1.49
CA SER A 15 -49.84 -39.92 0.30
C SER A 15 -51.19 -39.17 0.45
N SER A 16 -51.92 -38.73 -0.59
CA SER A 16 -51.87 -38.99 -2.04
C SER A 16 -52.64 -37.92 -2.86
N SER A 17 -52.11 -37.59 -4.04
CA SER A 17 -52.73 -37.56 -5.39
C SER A 17 -54.21 -37.20 -5.61
N PHE A 18 -54.51 -36.32 -6.58
CA PHE A 18 -55.49 -36.55 -7.68
C PHE A 18 -55.32 -35.58 -8.88
N LEU A 19 -55.94 -35.92 -10.02
CA LEU A 19 -55.82 -35.30 -11.37
C LEU A 19 -57.16 -34.58 -11.76
N THR A 20 -57.36 -33.83 -12.86
CA THR A 20 -56.61 -33.41 -14.09
C THR A 20 -57.41 -32.30 -14.80
N SER A 21 -56.79 -31.36 -15.57
CA SER A 21 -57.20 -31.05 -16.98
C SER A 21 -56.58 -29.79 -17.63
N ALA A 22 -55.83 -30.00 -18.72
CA ALA A 22 -55.74 -29.29 -20.02
C ALA A 22 -56.09 -27.79 -20.26
N ASN A 23 -55.31 -27.20 -21.20
CA ASN A 23 -55.53 -26.01 -22.05
C ASN A 23 -55.49 -24.63 -21.36
N ALA A 24 -54.74 -23.62 -21.83
CA ALA A 24 -54.50 -23.22 -23.22
C ALA A 24 -53.10 -22.60 -23.43
N ALA A 25 -52.74 -22.33 -24.69
CA ALA A 25 -51.52 -21.60 -25.04
C ALA A 25 -51.67 -20.11 -24.73
N ASP A 26 -50.63 -19.46 -24.21
CA ASP A 26 -50.46 -18.03 -24.36
C ASP A 26 -48.98 -17.60 -24.43
N MET A 27 -48.78 -16.42 -24.98
CA MET A 27 -47.52 -15.82 -25.44
C MET A 27 -46.44 -15.71 -24.35
N GLN A 28 -45.32 -16.44 -24.50
CA GLN A 28 -44.06 -16.04 -23.84
C GLN A 28 -43.41 -14.91 -24.63
N THR A 29 -43.83 -13.67 -24.35
CA THR A 29 -42.94 -12.53 -24.54
C THR A 29 -41.79 -12.65 -23.56
N SER A 30 -40.55 -12.61 -24.06
CA SER A 30 -39.36 -12.52 -23.23
C SER A 30 -39.32 -11.17 -22.53
N SER A 31 -39.91 -11.09 -21.33
CA SER A 31 -39.62 -9.98 -20.43
C SER A 31 -38.17 -10.11 -20.01
N GLU A 32 -37.30 -9.25 -20.53
CA GLU A 32 -36.02 -8.99 -19.90
C GLU A 32 -36.31 -8.62 -18.44
N ALA A 33 -35.85 -9.47 -17.51
CA ALA A 33 -35.95 -9.17 -16.10
C ALA A 33 -35.02 -7.98 -15.85
N GLN A 34 -35.62 -6.78 -15.77
CA GLN A 34 -34.96 -5.58 -15.32
C GLN A 34 -34.46 -5.84 -13.91
N MET A 35 -33.18 -6.20 -13.76
CA MET A 35 -32.60 -6.34 -12.43
C MET A 35 -32.67 -4.95 -11.77
N PRO A 36 -33.13 -4.86 -10.52
CA PRO A 36 -33.16 -3.58 -9.85
C PRO A 36 -31.73 -3.03 -9.73
N GLU A 37 -31.54 -1.77 -10.11
CA GLU A 37 -30.33 -1.01 -9.79
C GLU A 37 -30.28 -0.77 -8.28
N THR A 38 -29.92 -1.80 -7.51
CA THR A 38 -29.67 -1.69 -6.07
C THR A 38 -28.29 -1.09 -5.84
N THR A 39 -28.14 0.19 -6.20
CA THR A 39 -26.99 1.00 -5.79
C THR A 39 -27.19 1.35 -4.32
N VAL A 40 -26.66 0.50 -3.43
CA VAL A 40 -26.65 0.77 -1.99
C VAL A 40 -25.59 1.82 -1.70
N PHE A 41 -25.98 3.09 -1.83
CA PHE A 41 -25.18 4.21 -1.36
C PHE A 41 -25.16 4.21 0.17
N SER A 42 -23.99 4.02 0.78
CA SER A 42 -23.75 4.52 2.13
C SER A 42 -23.64 6.05 2.06
N PRO A 43 -24.37 6.83 2.87
CA PRO A 43 -24.21 8.29 2.92
C PRO A 43 -22.81 8.76 3.39
N ALA A 44 -21.97 7.84 3.86
CA ALA A 44 -20.58 8.10 4.27
C ALA A 44 -19.54 7.77 3.18
N LEU A 45 -19.93 7.14 2.08
CA LEU A 45 -19.02 6.87 0.95
C LEU A 45 -18.75 8.16 0.17
N ARG A 46 -17.49 8.66 0.16
CA ARG A 46 -17.02 9.67 -0.81
C ARG A 46 -16.75 9.08 -2.21
N PHE A 47 -17.53 8.08 -2.57
CA PHE A 47 -17.41 7.33 -3.80
C PHE A 47 -18.48 7.84 -4.77
N GLU A 48 -18.09 8.64 -5.77
CA GLU A 48 -19.04 9.26 -6.71
C GLU A 48 -19.54 8.27 -7.79
N GLY A 49 -20.22 7.22 -7.33
CA GLY A 49 -21.04 6.32 -8.14
C GLY A 49 -20.33 5.10 -8.72
N LYS A 50 -20.97 3.93 -8.58
CA LYS A 50 -20.69 2.72 -9.36
C LYS A 50 -21.75 2.61 -10.43
N VAL A 51 -21.38 2.96 -11.66
CA VAL A 51 -22.23 2.71 -12.84
C VAL A 51 -21.75 1.40 -13.47
N VAL A 52 -22.68 0.51 -13.82
CA VAL A 52 -22.42 -0.79 -14.43
C VAL A 52 -23.08 -0.82 -15.81
N ASP A 53 -22.36 -0.41 -16.84
CA ASP A 53 -22.85 -0.50 -18.22
C ASP A 53 -22.78 -1.96 -18.67
N ARG A 54 -23.90 -2.54 -19.14
CA ARG A 54 -23.84 -3.77 -19.94
C ARG A 54 -23.36 -3.43 -21.34
N MET A 55 -22.29 -4.10 -21.77
CA MET A 55 -21.76 -3.93 -23.12
C MET A 55 -22.69 -4.58 -24.16
N PRO A 56 -22.64 -4.17 -25.46
CA PRO A 56 -23.55 -4.68 -26.50
C PRO A 56 -23.51 -6.20 -26.74
N ASP A 57 -22.49 -6.91 -26.24
CA ASP A 57 -22.39 -8.37 -26.31
C ASP A 57 -23.21 -9.11 -25.23
N GLY A 58 -23.76 -8.38 -24.26
CA GLY A 58 -24.52 -8.90 -23.13
C GLY A 58 -23.71 -9.72 -22.10
N LYS A 59 -22.38 -9.74 -22.22
CA LYS A 59 -21.47 -10.59 -21.43
C LYS A 59 -20.37 -9.82 -20.72
N ALA A 60 -19.89 -8.74 -21.33
CA ALA A 60 -19.01 -7.79 -20.68
C ALA A 60 -19.84 -6.74 -19.91
N ILE A 61 -19.32 -6.35 -18.76
CA ILE A 61 -19.76 -5.19 -18.00
C ILE A 61 -18.60 -4.22 -17.90
N ARG A 62 -18.93 -2.93 -17.94
CA ARG A 62 -18.01 -1.86 -17.64
C ARG A 62 -18.44 -1.22 -16.33
N GLU A 63 -17.60 -1.34 -15.32
CA GLU A 63 -17.79 -0.69 -14.04
C GLU A 63 -16.95 0.58 -14.00
N TYR A 64 -17.49 1.65 -13.43
CA TYR A 64 -16.71 2.86 -13.14
C TYR A 64 -16.67 3.13 -11.65
N ALA A 65 -15.59 3.75 -11.22
CA ALA A 65 -15.45 4.39 -9.92
C ALA A 65 -14.94 5.81 -10.14
N ILE A 66 -15.19 6.71 -9.19
CA ILE A 66 -14.55 8.02 -9.16
C ILE A 66 -13.86 8.14 -7.81
N MET A 67 -12.56 8.39 -7.86
CA MET A 67 -11.68 8.51 -6.69
C MET A 67 -10.95 9.85 -6.80
N ARG A 68 -11.18 10.75 -5.84
CA ARG A 68 -10.56 12.09 -5.79
C ARG A 68 -10.70 12.88 -7.12
N GLY A 69 -11.87 12.80 -7.75
CA GLY A 69 -12.18 13.44 -9.04
C GLY A 69 -11.60 12.74 -10.28
N ARG A 70 -10.76 11.71 -10.12
CA ARG A 70 -10.26 10.87 -11.21
C ARG A 70 -11.26 9.75 -11.49
N LYS A 71 -11.65 9.59 -12.76
CA LYS A 71 -12.53 8.51 -13.19
C LYS A 71 -11.71 7.25 -13.44
N PHE A 72 -12.05 6.19 -12.75
CA PHE A 72 -11.50 4.84 -12.92
C PHE A 72 -12.51 3.95 -13.65
N VAL A 73 -12.01 3.02 -14.46
CA VAL A 73 -12.78 2.09 -15.30
C VAL A 73 -12.25 0.68 -15.09
N TRP A 74 -13.16 -0.27 -14.93
CA TRP A 74 -12.89 -1.69 -15.14
C TRP A 74 -13.76 -2.18 -16.29
N GLU A 75 -13.16 -2.92 -17.21
CA GLU A 75 -13.87 -3.60 -18.30
C GLU A 75 -13.58 -5.10 -18.16
N GLY A 76 -14.62 -5.92 -18.16
CA GLY A 76 -14.42 -7.35 -18.01
C GLY A 76 -15.70 -8.16 -18.16
N ARG A 77 -15.55 -9.48 -18.24
CA ARG A 77 -16.68 -10.41 -18.21
C ARG A 77 -17.10 -10.66 -16.77
N ILE A 78 -18.41 -10.76 -16.55
CA ILE A 78 -19.00 -11.06 -15.23
C ILE A 78 -18.37 -12.31 -14.60
N ASP A 79 -18.10 -13.32 -15.43
CA ASP A 79 -17.56 -14.63 -15.02
C ASP A 79 -16.05 -14.58 -14.65
N ASN A 80 -15.33 -13.54 -15.10
CA ASN A 80 -13.88 -13.37 -14.90
C ASN A 80 -13.58 -12.27 -13.88
N ARG A 81 -14.38 -12.15 -12.81
CA ARG A 81 -14.23 -11.10 -11.80
C ARG A 81 -12.93 -11.13 -10.98
N VAL A 82 -12.12 -12.20 -11.11
CA VAL A 82 -10.84 -12.37 -10.41
C VAL A 82 -9.66 -12.12 -11.35
N ALA A 83 -9.08 -10.93 -11.21
CA ALA A 83 -7.64 -10.61 -11.28
C ALA A 83 -6.74 -11.20 -12.41
N ALA A 84 -7.28 -11.51 -13.59
CA ALA A 84 -6.44 -11.54 -14.81
C ALA A 84 -6.46 -10.12 -15.43
N PRO A 85 -5.34 -9.37 -15.43
CA PRO A 85 -5.30 -8.09 -16.11
C PRO A 85 -5.50 -8.31 -17.61
N GLU A 86 -6.09 -7.31 -18.29
CA GLU A 86 -5.87 -7.21 -19.72
C GLU A 86 -4.39 -6.85 -19.93
N THR A 87 -3.64 -7.78 -20.54
CA THR A 87 -2.26 -7.56 -20.93
C THR A 87 -2.20 -6.36 -21.87
N VAL A 88 -1.70 -5.24 -21.38
CA VAL A 88 -1.41 -4.08 -22.23
C VAL A 88 -0.23 -4.45 -23.10
N ASP A 89 -0.31 -4.12 -24.40
CA ASP A 89 0.81 -4.29 -25.32
C ASP A 89 2.07 -3.65 -24.71
N ARG A 90 3.05 -4.50 -24.40
CA ARG A 90 4.32 -4.08 -23.78
C ARG A 90 4.99 -3.08 -24.70
N ILE A 91 4.97 -1.81 -24.31
CA ILE A 91 5.77 -0.79 -24.98
C ILE A 91 7.21 -1.08 -24.60
N ASP A 92 8.03 -1.52 -25.57
CA ASP A 92 9.48 -1.70 -25.43
C ASP A 92 10.21 -0.35 -25.28
N ASN A 93 9.86 0.41 -24.24
CA ASN A 93 10.60 1.55 -23.80
C ASN A 93 11.84 1.04 -23.06
N ALA A 94 13.03 1.38 -23.58
CA ALA A 94 14.22 1.39 -22.75
C ALA A 94 13.97 2.30 -21.53
N SER A 95 14.66 2.03 -20.41
CA SER A 95 14.52 2.80 -19.17
C SER A 95 14.89 4.28 -19.38
N PHE A 96 13.92 5.10 -19.80
CA PHE A 96 14.07 6.54 -20.03
C PHE A 96 13.64 7.27 -18.77
N ASP A 97 14.59 7.91 -18.10
CA ASP A 97 14.34 8.86 -17.01
C ASP A 97 13.20 9.83 -17.38
N ASP A 98 12.22 9.98 -16.47
CA ASP A 98 10.97 10.74 -16.67
C ASP A 98 11.20 12.15 -17.23
N ARG A 99 12.37 12.74 -16.97
CA ARG A 99 12.80 14.07 -17.46
C ARG A 99 13.00 14.13 -18.98
N TYR A 100 12.97 13.00 -19.69
CA TYR A 100 13.12 12.89 -21.15
C TYR A 100 11.88 12.35 -21.87
N LEU A 101 10.84 11.95 -21.14
CA LEU A 101 9.57 11.50 -21.72
C LEU A 101 8.79 12.68 -22.32
N THR A 102 7.99 12.43 -23.36
CA THR A 102 6.97 13.42 -23.75
C THR A 102 5.86 13.47 -22.70
N ARG A 103 5.09 14.56 -22.72
CA ARG A 103 3.92 14.76 -21.85
C ARG A 103 2.94 13.57 -21.92
N GLU A 104 2.72 13.02 -23.12
CA GLU A 104 1.83 11.89 -23.38
C GLU A 104 2.39 10.59 -22.81
N GLN A 105 3.70 10.35 -22.98
CA GLN A 105 4.36 9.17 -22.42
C GLN A 105 4.35 9.21 -20.88
N LEU A 106 4.67 10.38 -20.29
CA LEU A 106 4.63 10.57 -18.85
C LEU A 106 3.20 10.43 -18.29
N ALA A 107 2.19 10.96 -19.00
CA ALA A 107 0.79 10.83 -18.61
C ALA A 107 0.26 9.39 -18.63
N GLU A 108 0.70 8.56 -19.58
CA GLU A 108 0.36 7.12 -19.58
C GLU A 108 1.17 6.35 -18.52
N ASN A 109 2.45 6.69 -18.31
CA ASN A 109 3.28 6.07 -17.28
C ASN A 109 2.75 6.31 -15.86
N LEU A 110 2.30 7.53 -15.56
CA LEU A 110 1.77 7.95 -14.26
C LEU A 110 0.25 7.74 -14.11
N ARG A 111 -0.40 7.14 -15.13
CA ARG A 111 -1.80 6.77 -15.11
C ARG A 111 -2.07 5.77 -14.00
N GLY A 112 -3.08 6.06 -13.17
CA GLY A 112 -3.41 5.22 -12.02
C GLY A 112 -3.92 3.84 -12.44
N LEU A 113 -3.24 2.79 -11.99
CA LEU A 113 -3.80 1.44 -11.93
C LEU A 113 -4.11 1.15 -10.45
N ALA A 114 -5.36 0.83 -10.14
CA ALA A 114 -5.82 0.69 -8.78
C ALA A 114 -6.48 -0.66 -8.52
N LEU A 115 -6.45 -1.10 -7.26
CA LEU A 115 -7.16 -2.28 -6.78
C LEU A 115 -8.11 -1.89 -5.65
N PHE A 116 -9.35 -2.37 -5.74
CA PHE A 116 -10.34 -2.27 -4.67
C PHE A 116 -11.23 -3.50 -4.63
N ASN A 117 -11.37 -4.13 -3.46
CA ASN A 117 -12.18 -5.34 -3.25
C ASN A 117 -11.95 -6.45 -4.30
N GLY A 118 -10.68 -6.70 -4.67
CA GLY A 118 -10.29 -7.70 -5.67
C GLY A 118 -10.53 -7.31 -7.13
N HIS A 119 -11.01 -6.10 -7.40
CA HIS A 119 -11.22 -5.58 -8.76
C HIS A 119 -10.15 -4.56 -9.12
N GLN A 120 -9.44 -4.83 -10.22
CA GLN A 120 -8.52 -3.88 -10.84
C GLN A 120 -9.31 -2.81 -11.58
N PHE A 121 -8.98 -1.54 -11.39
CA PHE A 121 -9.46 -0.44 -12.21
C PHE A 121 -8.27 0.31 -12.82
N ARG A 122 -8.48 0.93 -13.98
CA ARG A 122 -7.53 1.85 -14.61
C ARG A 122 -8.17 3.21 -14.75
N GLU A 123 -7.42 4.28 -14.51
CA GLU A 123 -7.89 5.63 -14.79
C GLU A 123 -8.35 5.76 -16.26
N ALA A 124 -9.48 6.41 -16.52
CA ALA A 124 -10.13 6.45 -17.83
C ALA A 124 -9.30 7.17 -18.90
N THR A 125 -8.52 8.17 -18.47
CA THR A 125 -7.66 9.01 -19.31
C THR A 125 -6.21 8.93 -18.83
N PRO A 126 -5.22 9.19 -19.69
CA PRO A 126 -3.85 9.44 -19.25
C PRO A 126 -3.82 10.60 -18.24
N ALA A 127 -2.93 10.52 -17.25
CA ALA A 127 -2.80 11.47 -16.15
C ALA A 127 -2.06 12.76 -16.58
N PHE A 128 -2.67 13.49 -17.52
CA PHE A 128 -2.08 14.66 -18.18
C PHE A 128 -1.81 15.83 -17.22
N ASP A 129 -2.69 16.04 -16.24
CA ASP A 129 -2.54 17.05 -15.20
C ASP A 129 -1.34 16.77 -14.28
N LEU A 130 -1.16 15.50 -13.93
CA LEU A 130 -0.03 14.99 -13.16
C LEU A 130 1.28 15.09 -13.97
N ALA A 131 1.26 14.73 -15.26
CA ALA A 131 2.41 14.91 -16.14
C ALA A 131 2.82 16.40 -16.25
N ASP A 132 1.86 17.32 -16.44
CA ASP A 132 2.13 18.76 -16.46
C ASP A 132 2.72 19.26 -15.13
N GLN A 133 2.22 18.77 -14.00
CA GLN A 133 2.75 19.09 -12.68
C GLN A 133 4.19 18.60 -12.51
N VAL A 134 4.50 17.36 -12.88
CA VAL A 134 5.84 16.76 -12.76
C VAL A 134 6.83 17.47 -13.69
N MET A 135 6.47 17.71 -14.96
CA MET A 135 7.32 18.47 -15.89
C MET A 135 7.62 19.88 -15.38
N ARG A 136 6.62 20.57 -14.82
CA ARG A 136 6.80 21.90 -14.19
C ARG A 136 7.75 21.85 -12.99
N LEU A 137 7.62 20.84 -12.12
CA LEU A 137 8.50 20.69 -10.96
C LEU A 137 9.93 20.38 -11.38
N HIS A 138 10.14 19.47 -12.33
CA HIS A 138 11.47 19.20 -12.91
C HIS A 138 12.10 20.47 -13.51
N GLU A 139 11.34 21.32 -14.19
CA GLU A 139 11.88 22.59 -14.73
C GLU A 139 12.21 23.59 -13.60
N MET A 140 11.42 23.63 -12.53
CA MET A 140 11.73 24.43 -11.33
C MET A 140 12.98 23.92 -10.58
N GLU A 141 13.19 22.60 -10.51
CA GLU A 141 14.41 22.00 -9.96
C GLU A 141 15.63 22.36 -10.81
N ARG A 142 15.55 22.19 -12.15
CA ARG A 142 16.64 22.46 -13.10
C ARG A 142 17.04 23.93 -13.16
N SER A 143 16.09 24.84 -13.04
CA SER A 143 16.34 26.28 -13.01
C SER A 143 16.78 26.81 -11.64
N GLY A 144 16.72 25.98 -10.59
CA GLY A 144 16.89 26.43 -9.20
C GLY A 144 15.78 27.35 -8.70
N ALA A 145 14.68 27.49 -9.48
CA ALA A 145 13.50 28.28 -9.11
C ALA A 145 12.66 27.62 -8.02
N LEU A 146 12.81 26.30 -7.83
CA LEU A 146 12.58 25.65 -6.55
C LEU A 146 13.66 26.12 -5.55
N GLN A 147 13.53 27.38 -5.12
CA GLN A 147 14.18 27.83 -3.89
C GLN A 147 13.79 26.86 -2.79
N LYS A 148 14.78 26.39 -2.01
CA LYS A 148 14.55 25.58 -0.80
C LYS A 148 13.37 26.19 -0.05
N SER A 149 12.25 25.47 0.01
CA SER A 149 11.01 25.99 0.61
C SER A 149 11.37 26.47 2.01
N PRO A 150 11.26 27.79 2.30
CA PRO A 150 12.00 28.41 3.39
C PRO A 150 11.45 27.93 4.73
N ALA A 151 12.17 26.97 5.33
CA ALA A 151 11.64 26.07 6.36
C ALA A 151 10.28 25.50 5.93
N GLY A 152 10.30 24.52 5.01
CA GLY A 152 9.11 23.79 4.59
C GLY A 152 8.31 23.41 5.83
N ARG A 153 7.10 23.97 5.95
CA ARG A 153 6.15 23.58 6.99
C ARG A 153 6.00 22.08 6.84
N SER A 154 6.46 21.33 7.83
CA SER A 154 6.17 19.90 7.92
C SER A 154 4.66 19.76 7.72
N PRO A 155 4.18 19.01 6.70
CA PRO A 155 2.76 18.74 6.53
C PRO A 155 2.25 18.25 7.87
N SER A 156 1.25 18.95 8.44
CA SER A 156 1.01 18.96 9.88
C SER A 156 1.06 17.56 10.46
N GLN A 157 2.15 17.23 11.16
CA GLN A 157 2.32 15.95 11.83
C GLN A 157 1.09 15.74 12.70
N GLY A 158 0.50 14.55 12.63
CA GLY A 158 -0.73 14.25 13.35
C GLY A 158 -0.59 14.54 14.85
N ASN A 159 -1.72 14.73 15.55
CA ASN A 159 -1.81 15.22 16.94
C ASN A 159 -1.11 14.36 18.03
N ALA A 160 -0.26 13.40 17.64
CA ALA A 160 0.63 12.66 18.51
C ALA A 160 1.61 13.61 19.23
N ARG A 161 1.42 13.78 20.54
CA ARG A 161 2.38 14.48 21.39
C ARG A 161 3.68 13.68 21.44
N TYR A 162 4.78 14.29 21.01
CA TYR A 162 6.12 13.77 21.27
C TYR A 162 6.36 13.69 22.79
N ASN A 163 6.32 12.47 23.32
CA ASN A 163 6.98 12.19 24.59
C ASN A 163 8.47 12.01 24.29
N LEU A 164 9.27 13.01 24.63
CA LEU A 164 10.73 12.94 24.57
C LEU A 164 11.23 11.83 25.50
N LEU A 165 11.48 10.65 24.94
CA LEU A 165 12.19 9.57 25.61
C LEU A 165 13.55 9.38 24.94
N GLN A 166 14.56 9.82 25.68
CA GLN A 166 15.83 9.15 25.95
C GLN A 166 16.48 8.37 24.79
N GLU A 167 17.69 8.81 24.41
CA GLU A 167 18.62 8.07 23.56
C GLU A 167 18.97 6.72 24.20
N ASP A 168 18.27 5.65 23.79
CA ASP A 168 18.62 4.29 24.21
C ASP A 168 19.93 3.85 23.53
N LYS A 169 20.84 3.32 24.35
CA LYS A 169 22.14 2.80 23.92
C LYS A 169 22.09 1.29 23.94
N LEU A 170 22.14 0.66 22.79
CA LEU A 170 22.17 -0.80 22.66
C LEU A 170 23.53 -1.31 22.17
N SER A 171 23.75 -2.61 22.38
CA SER A 171 25.07 -3.26 22.36
C SER A 171 25.10 -4.46 21.41
N LEU A 172 26.11 -4.52 20.54
CA LEU A 172 26.29 -5.60 19.57
C LEU A 172 26.70 -6.94 20.20
N GLU A 173 26.10 -8.05 19.73
CA GLU A 173 26.68 -9.40 19.76
C GLU A 173 26.50 -10.09 18.40
N SER A 174 27.50 -10.86 17.95
CA SER A 174 27.69 -11.21 16.54
C SER A 174 27.21 -12.61 16.11
N GLY A 175 26.73 -12.74 14.87
CA GLY A 175 26.32 -14.02 14.28
C GLY A 175 25.84 -13.90 12.84
N SER A 176 26.32 -14.78 11.95
CA SER A 176 26.27 -14.58 10.49
C SER A 176 25.47 -15.64 9.73
N ALA A 177 24.83 -15.17 8.63
CA ALA A 177 24.72 -15.81 7.30
C ALA A 177 23.42 -16.55 6.87
N ILE A 178 22.92 -16.07 5.73
CA ILE A 178 22.08 -16.70 4.68
C ILE A 178 20.54 -16.60 4.80
N GLY A 179 20.03 -15.60 4.09
CA GLY A 179 18.75 -15.48 3.38
C GLY A 179 18.96 -14.47 2.24
N ILE A 180 17.92 -14.00 1.51
CA ILE A 180 18.03 -12.69 0.82
C ILE A 180 17.82 -11.61 1.89
N ASN A 181 18.82 -11.53 2.77
CA ASN A 181 18.91 -10.61 3.87
C ASN A 181 20.05 -9.66 3.53
N ILE A 182 19.76 -8.37 3.54
CA ILE A 182 20.73 -7.34 3.18
C ILE A 182 21.04 -6.60 4.48
N VAL A 183 21.69 -7.40 5.32
CA VAL A 183 22.28 -7.10 6.62
C VAL A 183 23.76 -6.84 6.35
N HIS A 184 24.19 -5.59 6.48
CA HIS A 184 25.46 -5.03 6.05
C HIS A 184 26.55 -5.26 7.10
N GLY A 185 26.90 -6.50 7.30
CA GLY A 185 27.97 -6.85 8.24
C GLY A 185 27.99 -8.32 8.59
N SER A 186 28.70 -8.63 9.67
CA SER A 186 28.73 -9.96 10.27
C SER A 186 27.67 -10.17 11.34
N VAL A 187 26.81 -9.17 11.56
CA VAL A 187 25.85 -9.03 12.67
C VAL A 187 24.62 -8.32 12.12
N ASP A 188 23.42 -8.73 12.55
CA ASP A 188 22.21 -7.91 12.41
C ASP A 188 22.12 -7.02 13.66
N ASP A 189 22.24 -5.71 13.47
CA ASP A 189 22.18 -4.70 14.54
C ASP A 189 20.85 -3.93 14.58
N ARG A 190 19.82 -4.41 13.87
CA ARG A 190 18.48 -3.83 13.93
C ARG A 190 17.88 -3.91 15.33
N ASP A 191 17.39 -2.77 15.79
CA ASP A 191 16.63 -2.66 17.02
C ASP A 191 15.14 -3.01 16.82
N VAL A 192 14.53 -3.63 17.84
CA VAL A 192 13.06 -3.77 17.97
C VAL A 192 12.48 -2.48 18.53
N MET A 193 11.47 -1.92 17.86
CA MET A 193 10.83 -0.68 18.28
C MET A 193 9.59 -0.93 19.14
N ALA A 194 9.34 -0.06 20.12
CA ALA A 194 8.08 -0.04 20.85
C ALA A 194 6.90 0.36 19.94
N ASN A 195 6.10 -0.62 19.53
CA ASN A 195 4.99 -0.52 18.57
C ASN A 195 3.92 0.54 18.90
N THR A 196 3.70 0.87 20.17
CA THR A 196 2.71 1.86 20.64
C THR A 196 3.25 3.30 20.72
N SER A 197 4.56 3.50 20.53
CA SER A 197 5.21 4.81 20.58
C SER A 197 5.21 5.50 19.21
N TYR A 198 5.08 6.83 19.19
CA TYR A 198 5.31 7.63 17.97
C TYR A 198 6.82 7.83 17.75
N PRO A 199 7.36 7.72 16.52
CA PRO A 199 6.66 7.54 15.24
C PRO A 199 6.30 6.10 14.89
N TYR A 200 6.78 5.09 15.63
CA TYR A 200 6.71 3.68 15.24
C TYR A 200 5.29 3.18 14.99
N ARG A 201 4.33 3.59 15.82
CA ARG A 201 2.89 3.28 15.66
C ARG A 201 2.23 3.76 14.37
N THR A 202 2.93 4.53 13.52
CA THR A 202 2.45 4.93 12.19
C THR A 202 2.81 3.91 11.09
N ASN A 203 3.64 2.92 11.42
CA ASN A 203 4.03 1.87 10.48
C ASN A 203 2.94 0.80 10.40
N ILE A 204 2.52 0.50 9.17
CA ILE A 204 1.54 -0.53 8.82
C ILE A 204 2.29 -1.81 8.42
N VAL A 205 1.84 -2.96 8.91
CA VAL A 205 2.20 -4.26 8.32
C VAL A 205 1.18 -4.63 7.25
N PHE A 206 1.64 -5.18 6.13
CA PHE A 206 0.82 -5.91 5.17
C PHE A 206 1.24 -7.38 5.20
N ASP A 207 0.29 -8.28 5.43
CA ASP A 207 0.58 -9.70 5.61
C ASP A 207 -0.50 -10.58 4.96
N ASN A 208 -0.08 -11.70 4.38
CA ASN A 208 -0.96 -12.68 3.74
C ASN A 208 -1.50 -13.73 4.74
N ALA A 209 -1.25 -13.56 6.04
CA ALA A 209 -1.84 -14.41 7.08
C ALA A 209 -3.38 -14.41 6.98
N GLY A 210 -3.94 -15.50 6.45
CA GLY A 210 -5.39 -15.64 6.20
C GLY A 210 -5.87 -15.14 4.83
N SER A 211 -4.98 -14.62 3.98
CA SER A 211 -5.30 -14.31 2.58
C SER A 211 -5.67 -15.58 1.82
N THR A 212 -6.70 -15.48 0.98
CA THR A 212 -7.08 -16.54 0.03
C THR A 212 -6.35 -16.44 -1.31
N SER A 213 -5.64 -15.33 -1.53
CA SER A 213 -4.76 -15.13 -2.67
C SER A 213 -3.41 -15.81 -2.39
N VAL A 214 -2.87 -16.50 -3.40
CA VAL A 214 -1.71 -17.40 -3.25
C VAL A 214 -0.44 -16.77 -3.82
N ILE A 215 -0.30 -15.45 -3.68
CA ILE A 215 0.94 -14.76 -4.01
C ILE A 215 1.96 -15.07 -2.92
N ASN A 216 2.97 -15.85 -3.28
CA ASN A 216 4.07 -16.14 -2.37
C ASN A 216 4.86 -14.86 -2.11
N SER A 217 5.20 -14.62 -0.84
CA SER A 217 6.11 -13.56 -0.39
C SER A 217 5.63 -12.08 -0.39
N SER A 218 4.37 -11.74 -0.67
CA SER A 218 3.88 -10.35 -0.52
C SER A 218 3.61 -9.92 0.93
N GLN A 219 4.54 -10.24 1.84
CA GLN A 219 4.61 -9.53 3.13
C GLN A 219 5.28 -8.18 2.89
N GLY A 220 4.73 -7.14 3.50
CA GLY A 220 5.12 -5.76 3.25
C GLY A 220 4.96 -4.86 4.47
N SER A 221 5.39 -3.63 4.28
CA SER A 221 5.32 -2.53 5.23
C SER A 221 4.73 -1.30 4.57
N GLY A 222 4.26 -0.35 5.36
CA GLY A 222 3.89 0.98 4.88
C GLY A 222 3.97 2.01 6.00
N THR A 223 3.80 3.28 5.66
CA THR A 223 3.82 4.37 6.64
C THR A 223 2.63 5.30 6.38
N LEU A 224 1.86 5.59 7.43
CA LEU A 224 0.78 6.59 7.37
C LEU A 224 1.36 7.99 7.11
N ILE A 225 0.81 8.68 6.11
CA ILE A 225 1.19 10.05 5.71
C ILE A 225 0.07 11.08 5.86
N GLY A 226 -1.12 10.64 6.26
CA GLY A 226 -2.26 11.46 6.64
C GLY A 226 -3.24 10.67 7.52
N PRO A 227 -4.38 11.26 7.92
CA PRO A 227 -5.45 10.56 8.61
C PRO A 227 -5.90 9.26 7.94
N SER A 228 -6.01 9.28 6.60
CA SER A 228 -6.61 8.23 5.78
C SER A 228 -5.71 7.76 4.65
N THR A 229 -4.46 8.25 4.56
CA THR A 229 -3.51 7.85 3.52
C THR A 229 -2.24 7.22 4.09
N ALA A 230 -1.78 6.13 3.46
CA ALA A 230 -0.43 5.58 3.64
C ALA A 230 0.36 5.47 2.34
N MET A 231 1.68 5.37 2.48
CA MET A 231 2.63 5.13 1.40
C MET A 231 3.31 3.77 1.59
N SER A 232 3.53 3.05 0.49
CA SER A 232 4.26 1.79 0.43
C SER A 232 4.85 1.59 -0.98
N VAL A 233 5.39 0.41 -1.30
CA VAL A 233 5.99 0.08 -2.61
C VAL A 233 5.06 -0.81 -3.44
N ALA A 234 5.16 -0.74 -4.76
CA ALA A 234 4.18 -1.34 -5.65
C ALA A 234 4.25 -2.88 -5.64
N HIS A 235 5.44 -3.46 -5.53
CA HIS A 235 5.65 -4.91 -5.49
C HIS A 235 5.11 -5.60 -4.21
N VAL A 236 4.67 -4.83 -3.20
CA VAL A 236 3.90 -5.40 -2.08
C VAL A 236 2.48 -5.79 -2.53
N PHE A 237 1.91 -5.08 -3.50
CA PHE A 237 0.51 -5.27 -3.93
C PHE A 237 0.39 -5.96 -5.28
N TRP A 238 1.46 -6.04 -6.05
CA TRP A 238 1.46 -6.56 -7.42
C TRP A 238 2.60 -7.59 -7.62
N ASP A 239 2.24 -8.81 -7.98
CA ASP A 239 3.18 -9.85 -8.41
C ASP A 239 3.43 -9.70 -9.92
N GLU A 240 4.63 -9.25 -10.26
CA GLU A 240 5.10 -9.10 -11.64
C GLU A 240 5.25 -10.44 -12.38
N GLY A 241 5.57 -11.52 -11.66
CA GLY A 241 5.82 -12.84 -12.24
C GLY A 241 4.53 -13.59 -12.55
N ALA A 242 3.48 -13.33 -11.77
CA ALA A 242 2.13 -13.82 -11.99
C ALA A 242 1.21 -12.83 -12.73
N ASP A 243 1.67 -11.59 -12.97
CA ASP A 243 0.91 -10.50 -13.60
C ASP A 243 -0.44 -10.26 -12.89
N THR A 244 -0.42 -10.12 -11.56
CA THR A 244 -1.65 -10.09 -10.76
C THR A 244 -1.52 -9.38 -9.40
N TRP A 245 -2.66 -9.08 -8.78
CA TRP A 245 -2.74 -8.31 -7.53
C TRP A 245 -2.86 -9.19 -6.28
N GLU A 246 -2.17 -8.81 -5.20
CA GLU A 246 -2.54 -9.26 -3.85
C GLU A 246 -3.76 -8.47 -3.36
N SER A 247 -4.88 -9.18 -3.27
CA SER A 247 -6.20 -8.58 -3.08
C SER A 247 -6.73 -8.64 -1.66
N THR A 248 -6.11 -9.42 -0.77
CA THR A 248 -6.64 -9.69 0.58
C THR A 248 -5.57 -9.67 1.66
N HIS A 249 -4.63 -8.71 1.61
CA HIS A 249 -3.76 -8.43 2.75
C HIS A 249 -4.57 -8.19 4.02
N ARG A 250 -4.13 -8.82 5.11
CA ARG A 250 -4.32 -8.28 6.45
C ARG A 250 -3.44 -7.04 6.59
N TRP A 251 -3.98 -5.99 7.19
CA TRP A 251 -3.17 -4.85 7.63
C TRP A 251 -3.51 -4.42 9.05
N ALA A 252 -2.48 -3.93 9.74
CA ALA A 252 -2.56 -3.40 11.09
C ALA A 252 -1.48 -2.34 11.30
N SER A 253 -1.78 -1.29 12.06
CA SER A 253 -0.78 -0.27 12.43
C SER A 253 -0.21 -0.59 13.81
N GLY A 254 1.09 -0.39 14.03
CA GLY A 254 1.75 -0.69 15.31
C GLY A 254 1.59 -2.15 15.76
N TYR A 255 1.71 -3.11 14.85
CA TYR A 255 1.55 -4.53 15.16
C TYR A 255 2.79 -5.11 15.89
N ASP A 256 2.61 -5.99 16.86
CA ASP A 256 3.72 -6.81 17.40
C ASP A 256 3.24 -8.23 17.79
N SER A 257 3.69 -9.23 17.03
CA SER A 257 3.40 -10.66 17.27
C SER A 257 3.80 -11.20 18.66
N ALA A 258 4.61 -10.49 19.44
CA ALA A 258 5.00 -10.89 20.79
C ALA A 258 4.18 -10.22 21.92
N ASP A 259 3.36 -9.22 21.60
CA ASP A 259 2.47 -8.59 22.58
C ASP A 259 1.27 -9.50 22.89
N ALA A 260 0.68 -9.29 24.07
CA ALA A 260 -0.55 -9.99 24.47
C ALA A 260 -1.79 -9.52 23.67
N ASP A 261 -1.74 -8.30 23.12
CA ASP A 261 -2.64 -7.77 22.09
C ASP A 261 -1.77 -7.36 20.90
N PRO A 262 -1.60 -8.24 19.89
CA PRO A 262 -0.68 -7.98 18.78
C PRO A 262 -1.09 -6.82 17.87
N SER A 263 -2.35 -6.39 17.92
CA SER A 263 -2.92 -5.34 17.07
C SER A 263 -3.59 -4.26 17.93
N PRO A 264 -2.83 -3.51 18.74
CA PRO A 264 -3.38 -2.57 19.74
C PRO A 264 -4.16 -1.40 19.12
N TYR A 265 -4.02 -1.19 17.81
CA TYR A 265 -4.76 -0.19 17.02
C TYR A 265 -5.74 -0.81 16.03
N GLY A 266 -6.09 -2.09 16.20
CA GLY A 266 -6.96 -2.84 15.29
C GLY A 266 -6.21 -3.51 14.14
N GLU A 267 -6.89 -4.50 13.53
CA GLU A 267 -6.48 -5.16 12.29
C GLU A 267 -7.69 -5.33 11.37
N TRP A 268 -7.45 -5.28 10.06
CA TRP A 268 -8.47 -5.38 9.02
C TRP A 268 -7.95 -6.16 7.81
N TYR A 269 -8.86 -6.57 6.93
CA TYR A 269 -8.56 -7.25 5.66
C TYR A 269 -9.16 -6.44 4.51
N GLY A 270 -8.37 -6.10 3.49
CA GLY A 270 -8.80 -5.14 2.48
C GLY A 270 -9.14 -3.78 3.10
N CYS A 271 -10.27 -3.17 2.74
CA CYS A 271 -10.68 -1.84 3.25
C CYS A 271 -9.69 -0.70 2.95
N TYR A 272 -9.06 -0.76 1.78
CA TYR A 272 -8.30 0.35 1.19
C TYR A 272 -8.44 0.29 -0.34
N TRP A 273 -8.27 1.43 -1.01
CA TRP A 273 -7.82 1.49 -2.40
C TRP A 273 -6.30 1.51 -2.39
N VAL A 274 -5.65 0.70 -3.22
CA VAL A 274 -4.22 0.87 -3.53
C VAL A 274 -4.08 1.31 -4.97
N THR A 275 -3.28 2.34 -5.23
CA THR A 275 -2.99 2.85 -6.58
C THR A 275 -1.49 2.85 -6.85
N ILE A 276 -1.10 2.27 -7.98
CA ILE A 276 0.28 2.19 -8.49
C ILE A 276 0.36 2.81 -9.89
N PRO A 277 1.53 3.26 -10.36
CA PRO A 277 1.69 3.73 -11.74
C PRO A 277 1.57 2.58 -12.74
N THR A 278 0.89 2.82 -13.85
CA THR A 278 0.82 1.86 -14.98
C THR A 278 2.22 1.50 -15.53
N ALA A 279 3.20 2.40 -15.43
CA ALA A 279 4.59 2.11 -15.82
C ALA A 279 5.26 1.00 -14.99
N TYR A 280 4.82 0.77 -13.75
CA TYR A 280 5.39 -0.30 -12.93
C TYR A 280 4.98 -1.69 -13.46
N THR A 281 3.70 -1.88 -13.80
CA THR A 281 3.20 -3.13 -14.40
C THR A 281 3.74 -3.35 -15.81
N ASN A 282 3.95 -2.27 -16.58
CA ASN A 282 4.40 -2.32 -17.97
C ASN A 282 5.92 -2.56 -18.13
N GLY A 283 6.49 -3.49 -17.36
CA GLY A 283 7.87 -3.98 -17.55
C GLY A 283 8.79 -3.94 -16.33
N ASN A 284 8.25 -3.85 -15.11
CA ASN A 284 9.01 -3.67 -13.86
C ASN A 284 10.03 -2.54 -13.97
N GLU A 285 9.51 -1.32 -14.14
CA GLU A 285 10.36 -0.16 -14.09
C GLU A 285 10.52 0.30 -12.63
N SER A 286 11.61 -0.11 -11.99
CA SER A 286 11.87 0.05 -10.55
C SER A 286 11.78 1.48 -9.99
N ARG A 287 11.84 2.52 -10.85
CA ARG A 287 11.57 3.92 -10.45
C ARG A 287 10.08 4.24 -10.28
N HIS A 288 9.19 3.33 -10.69
CA HIS A 288 7.73 3.39 -10.49
C HIS A 288 7.24 2.44 -9.38
N ASP A 289 8.17 1.80 -8.66
CA ASP A 289 7.89 0.93 -7.51
C ASP A 289 7.49 1.75 -6.26
N TYR A 290 6.28 2.30 -6.31
CA TYR A 290 5.61 3.04 -5.24
C TYR A 290 4.09 2.87 -5.33
N ALA A 291 3.44 2.87 -4.16
CA ALA A 291 2.01 2.68 -3.99
C ALA A 291 1.44 3.72 -3.03
N VAL A 292 0.29 4.28 -3.38
CA VAL A 292 -0.54 5.12 -2.49
C VAL A 292 -1.70 4.25 -2.01
N LEU A 293 -1.93 4.22 -0.70
CA LEU A 293 -3.10 3.61 -0.09
C LEU A 293 -4.05 4.67 0.44
N ASP A 294 -5.31 4.61 0.05
CA ASP A 294 -6.40 5.44 0.55
C ASP A 294 -7.38 4.56 1.34
N PHE A 295 -7.54 4.87 2.63
CA PHE A 295 -8.40 4.16 3.58
C PHE A 295 -9.81 4.77 3.68
N ASP A 296 -10.05 5.99 3.17
CA ASP A 296 -11.36 6.67 3.16
C ASP A 296 -12.27 6.05 2.08
N VAL A 297 -12.62 4.78 2.30
CA VAL A 297 -13.31 3.88 1.37
C VAL A 297 -14.71 3.49 1.85
N GLY A 298 -15.17 4.05 2.97
CA GLY A 298 -16.47 3.79 3.57
C GLY A 298 -16.62 2.40 4.19
N CYS A 299 -15.52 1.75 4.60
CA CYS A 299 -15.60 0.51 5.39
C CYS A 299 -16.11 0.78 6.80
N ASN A 300 -15.72 1.92 7.38
CA ASN A 300 -16.15 2.48 8.66
C ASN A 300 -16.18 1.43 9.80
N SER A 301 -15.16 0.57 9.82
CA SER A 301 -15.05 -0.58 10.71
C SER A 301 -14.19 -0.22 11.93
N PHE A 302 -14.76 -0.36 13.12
CA PHE A 302 -14.08 0.01 14.36
C PHE A 302 -13.48 -1.21 15.06
N SER A 303 -12.17 -1.16 15.31
CA SER A 303 -11.44 -2.14 16.12
C SER A 303 -10.49 -1.41 17.08
N ASN A 304 -10.42 -1.85 18.34
CA ASN A 304 -9.64 -1.21 19.41
C ASN A 304 -9.80 0.34 19.50
N GLY A 305 -10.99 0.85 19.16
CA GLY A 305 -11.31 2.29 19.18
C GLY A 305 -10.85 3.08 17.95
N VAL A 306 -10.17 2.45 16.99
CA VAL A 306 -9.67 3.04 15.74
C VAL A 306 -10.69 2.77 14.62
N ASN A 307 -10.91 3.76 13.75
CA ASN A 307 -11.70 3.59 12.52
C ASN A 307 -10.79 3.10 11.39
N SER A 308 -11.22 2.07 10.65
CA SER A 308 -10.54 1.59 9.43
C SER A 308 -10.31 2.69 8.41
N ASP A 309 -11.20 3.68 8.36
CA ASP A 309 -11.21 4.69 7.29
C ASP A 309 -10.30 5.89 7.60
N GLU A 310 -9.93 6.09 8.87
CA GLU A 310 -9.06 7.18 9.33
C GLU A 310 -8.03 6.70 10.38
N PRO A 311 -7.24 5.63 10.12
CA PRO A 311 -6.36 5.04 11.14
C PRO A 311 -5.32 6.04 11.68
N GLY A 312 -4.81 6.92 10.80
CA GLY A 312 -3.89 8.00 11.14
C GLY A 312 -4.49 9.02 12.11
N ALA A 313 -5.82 9.19 12.16
CA ALA A 313 -6.45 10.09 13.15
C ALA A 313 -6.18 9.67 14.60
N THR A 314 -5.94 8.37 14.84
CA THR A 314 -5.60 7.84 16.18
C THR A 314 -4.10 7.65 16.37
N VAL A 315 -3.41 7.00 15.43
CA VAL A 315 -1.99 6.66 15.58
C VAL A 315 -1.05 7.81 15.17
N GLY A 316 -1.55 8.81 14.45
CA GLY A 316 -0.75 9.86 13.81
C GLY A 316 -0.20 9.43 12.45
N TRP A 317 0.58 10.32 11.84
CA TRP A 317 1.17 10.11 10.51
C TRP A 317 2.45 10.95 10.38
N LEU A 318 3.33 10.55 9.47
CA LEU A 318 4.53 11.32 9.11
C LEU A 318 4.21 12.31 7.99
N GLY A 319 4.75 13.52 8.06
CA GLY A 319 4.73 14.43 6.92
C GLY A 319 5.66 13.92 5.81
N ALA A 320 5.19 13.87 4.57
CA ALA A 320 6.00 13.57 3.39
C ALA A 320 6.80 14.81 2.92
N TYR A 321 8.04 14.63 2.47
CA TYR A 321 8.90 15.74 2.06
C TYR A 321 9.86 15.40 0.91
N THR A 322 9.80 16.20 -0.16
CA THR A 322 10.77 16.17 -1.27
C THR A 322 12.08 16.84 -0.84
N ALA A 323 12.95 16.07 -0.19
CA ALA A 323 14.29 16.51 0.18
C ALA A 323 15.22 16.64 -1.03
N SER A 324 16.18 17.58 -0.99
CA SER A 324 17.28 17.62 -1.95
C SER A 324 18.31 16.53 -1.65
N SER A 325 19.14 16.13 -2.63
CA SER A 325 20.15 15.07 -2.41
C SER A 325 21.07 15.41 -1.23
N GLY A 326 21.57 16.65 -1.17
CA GLY A 326 22.40 17.10 -0.06
C GLY A 326 21.67 17.18 1.29
N ASP A 327 20.34 17.35 1.34
CA ASP A 327 19.58 17.26 2.60
C ASP A 327 19.33 15.80 3.03
N ILE A 328 19.46 14.84 2.09
CA ILE A 328 19.42 13.40 2.36
C ILE A 328 20.80 12.92 2.85
N GLU A 329 21.85 13.21 2.08
CA GLU A 329 23.26 12.84 2.31
C GLU A 329 23.88 13.52 3.56
N SER A 330 23.27 14.59 4.08
CA SER A 330 23.78 15.28 5.29
C SER A 330 23.16 14.81 6.60
N LYS A 331 22.23 13.86 6.57
CA LYS A 331 21.43 13.45 7.74
C LYS A 331 21.40 11.94 7.92
N THR A 332 21.24 11.49 9.16
CA THR A 332 20.97 10.08 9.47
C THR A 332 19.58 9.69 8.97
N GLY A 333 19.55 8.63 8.17
CA GLY A 333 18.35 7.96 7.69
C GLY A 333 17.88 6.91 8.69
N TYR A 334 16.58 6.80 8.87
CA TYR A 334 15.96 5.76 9.69
C TYR A 334 15.04 4.94 8.81
N VAL A 335 15.25 3.62 8.77
CA VAL A 335 14.31 2.68 8.15
C VAL A 335 13.64 1.89 9.25
N ARG A 336 12.31 1.94 9.33
CA ARG A 336 11.53 1.16 10.32
C ARG A 336 10.34 0.52 9.63
N GLY A 337 10.06 -0.73 9.99
CA GLY A 337 8.94 -1.51 9.46
C GLY A 337 9.11 -3.00 9.77
N TYR A 338 8.34 -3.83 9.07
CA TYR A 338 8.10 -5.21 9.45
C TYR A 338 8.94 -6.18 8.61
N PRO A 339 9.98 -6.83 9.17
CA PRO A 339 10.55 -8.00 8.52
C PRO A 339 9.48 -9.08 8.45
N GLY A 340 9.49 -9.84 7.36
CA GLY A 340 8.59 -10.95 7.15
C GLY A 340 8.87 -12.09 8.14
N SER A 341 8.09 -13.16 8.04
CA SER A 341 8.12 -14.33 8.94
C SER A 341 9.42 -15.16 8.89
N GLY A 342 10.44 -14.70 8.17
CA GLY A 342 11.75 -15.33 8.03
C GLY A 342 12.77 -14.95 9.12
N SER A 343 14.05 -15.05 8.75
CA SER A 343 15.19 -14.79 9.63
C SER A 343 15.63 -13.33 9.66
N CYS A 344 16.00 -12.82 10.84
CA CYS A 344 16.60 -11.48 10.96
C CYS A 344 18.08 -11.53 10.57
N GLY A 345 18.40 -11.59 9.28
CA GLY A 345 19.80 -11.75 8.81
C GLY A 345 20.39 -13.14 9.03
N ASN A 346 20.08 -13.74 10.18
CA ASN A 346 20.64 -14.92 10.79
C ASN A 346 19.59 -16.04 10.83
N PRO A 347 19.81 -17.19 10.17
CA PRO A 347 18.84 -18.27 10.00
C PRO A 347 18.39 -18.94 11.31
N LEU A 348 19.00 -18.60 12.45
CA LEU A 348 18.65 -19.12 13.76
C LEU A 348 17.75 -18.17 14.58
N VAL A 349 17.49 -16.94 14.11
CA VAL A 349 16.70 -15.93 14.82
C VAL A 349 15.47 -15.55 13.99
N SER A 350 14.29 -15.90 14.48
CA SER A 350 13.01 -15.42 13.91
C SER A 350 12.69 -14.04 14.47
N CYS A 351 12.34 -13.10 13.60
CA CYS A 351 11.99 -11.74 14.01
C CYS A 351 10.67 -11.68 14.76
N GLY A 352 9.74 -12.58 14.42
CA GLY A 352 8.32 -12.31 14.55
C GLY A 352 7.89 -11.11 13.68
N THR A 353 6.60 -11.02 13.40
CA THR A 353 6.03 -9.87 12.71
C THR A 353 5.86 -8.74 13.72
N ARG A 354 6.81 -7.81 13.75
CA ARG A 354 6.82 -6.61 14.62
C ARG A 354 7.67 -5.52 13.97
N ILE A 355 7.73 -4.33 14.55
CA ILE A 355 8.55 -3.23 14.00
C ILE A 355 10.02 -3.44 14.38
N TRP A 356 10.86 -3.63 13.37
CA TRP A 356 12.32 -3.58 13.48
C TRP A 356 12.88 -2.42 12.67
N GLY A 357 14.14 -2.07 12.92
CA GLY A 357 14.99 -1.47 11.89
C GLY A 357 16.17 -0.70 12.44
N ASP A 358 16.97 -0.19 11.50
CA ASP A 358 18.32 0.31 11.74
C ASP A 358 18.55 1.70 11.09
N VAL A 359 19.66 2.34 11.39
CA VAL A 359 20.05 3.68 10.98
C VAL A 359 21.12 3.63 9.88
N SER A 360 20.95 4.48 8.87
CA SER A 360 21.97 4.72 7.86
C SER A 360 22.59 6.09 8.17
N TRP A 361 23.83 6.12 8.60
CA TRP A 361 24.51 7.35 9.00
C TRP A 361 24.61 8.33 7.81
N SER A 362 24.79 9.62 8.06
CA SER A 362 24.82 10.62 6.97
C SER A 362 25.86 10.30 5.89
N SER A 363 27.04 9.83 6.29
CA SER A 363 28.11 9.39 5.38
C SER A 363 27.81 8.16 4.52
N GLU A 364 26.70 7.47 4.78
CA GLU A 364 26.29 6.21 4.13
C GLU A 364 25.11 6.43 3.17
N ASN A 365 24.39 7.54 3.30
CA ASN A 365 23.29 7.90 2.41
C ASN A 365 23.82 8.49 1.11
N ASN A 366 23.36 7.98 -0.03
CA ASN A 366 23.68 8.51 -1.37
C ASN A 366 22.39 8.69 -2.19
N ALA A 367 22.09 9.92 -2.61
CA ALA A 367 20.77 10.28 -3.14
C ALA A 367 20.81 10.63 -4.64
N THR A 368 20.51 9.64 -5.48
CA THR A 368 20.23 9.84 -6.92
C THR A 368 18.89 10.55 -7.13
N SER A 369 18.50 10.85 -8.39
CA SER A 369 17.19 11.48 -8.67
C SER A 369 16.01 10.64 -8.16
N ASN A 370 16.09 9.31 -8.30
CA ASN A 370 14.96 8.41 -8.06
C ASN A 370 15.13 7.56 -6.78
N PHE A 371 16.37 7.33 -6.33
CA PHE A 371 16.68 6.39 -5.26
C PHE A 371 17.60 7.00 -4.21
N ILE A 372 17.38 6.57 -2.97
CA ILE A 372 18.30 6.74 -1.85
C ILE A 372 18.96 5.38 -1.63
N GLU A 373 20.27 5.29 -1.90
CA GLU A 373 21.09 4.20 -1.39
C GLU A 373 21.39 4.47 0.09
N HIS A 374 21.28 3.45 0.92
CA HIS A 374 21.45 3.54 2.37
C HIS A 374 22.00 2.24 2.93
N TYR A 375 22.63 2.27 4.10
CA TYR A 375 23.26 1.10 4.72
C TYR A 375 22.50 0.59 5.93
N ALA A 376 21.32 1.16 6.22
CA ALA A 376 20.45 0.63 7.26
C ALA A 376 20.05 -0.81 6.92
N ASP A 377 20.20 -1.70 7.88
CA ASP A 377 19.93 -3.12 7.71
C ASP A 377 18.45 -3.41 7.42
N THR A 378 18.20 -4.32 6.46
CA THR A 378 16.85 -4.79 6.15
C THR A 378 16.79 -6.27 5.73
N SER A 379 15.57 -6.80 5.68
CA SER A 379 15.26 -8.14 5.15
C SER A 379 13.92 -8.14 4.43
N GLY A 380 13.64 -9.22 3.69
CA GLY A 380 12.33 -9.42 3.05
C GLY A 380 11.16 -9.17 4.01
N GLY A 381 10.08 -8.57 3.50
CA GLY A 381 8.96 -8.03 4.29
C GLY A 381 9.06 -6.53 4.59
N GLN A 382 10.27 -5.98 4.74
CA GLN A 382 10.44 -4.54 4.99
C GLN A 382 10.22 -3.66 3.75
N SER A 383 9.86 -4.24 2.61
CA SER A 383 9.38 -3.52 1.43
C SER A 383 8.24 -2.55 1.78
N GLY A 384 8.43 -1.26 1.52
CA GLY A 384 7.50 -0.19 1.89
C GLY A 384 7.75 0.43 3.27
N SER A 385 8.77 -0.02 4.01
CA SER A 385 9.20 0.61 5.27
C SER A 385 9.62 2.06 5.01
N GLY A 386 9.18 2.98 5.86
CA GLY A 386 9.49 4.39 5.66
C GLY A 386 10.98 4.68 5.84
N PHE A 387 11.60 5.34 4.86
CA PHE A 387 12.91 5.97 5.01
C PHE A 387 12.69 7.44 5.41
N TYR A 388 12.89 7.74 6.68
CA TYR A 388 12.54 9.04 7.27
C TYR A 388 13.72 9.67 8.01
N HIS A 389 13.70 11.01 8.10
CA HIS A 389 14.65 11.80 8.87
C HIS A 389 13.91 12.46 10.04
N TYR A 390 14.62 12.75 11.13
CA TYR A 390 14.12 13.70 12.12
C TYR A 390 14.41 15.14 11.68
N ALA A 391 13.48 16.05 11.96
CA ALA A 391 13.70 17.48 11.82
C ALA A 391 14.90 17.92 12.67
N ASP A 392 15.78 18.73 12.07
CA ASP A 392 16.93 19.28 12.77
C ASP A 392 16.44 20.26 13.85
N PRO A 393 16.73 20.05 15.15
CA PRO A 393 16.30 20.95 16.23
C PRO A 393 16.79 22.39 16.06
N SER A 394 17.81 22.62 15.24
CA SER A 394 18.35 23.95 14.94
C SER A 394 17.62 24.69 13.81
N CYS A 395 16.78 24.02 12.98
CA CYS A 395 16.06 24.70 11.91
C CYS A 395 14.78 25.40 12.40
N SER A 396 14.86 26.72 12.56
CA SER A 396 13.75 27.57 13.02
C SER A 396 12.52 27.46 12.12
N GLY A 397 11.42 26.91 12.66
CA GLY A 397 10.15 26.70 11.96
C GLY A 397 9.93 25.26 11.46
N CYS A 398 10.94 24.40 11.51
CA CYS A 398 10.74 22.96 11.40
C CYS A 398 9.98 22.46 12.65
N GLY A 399 8.86 21.76 12.47
CA GLY A 399 8.21 21.07 13.59
C GLY A 399 9.13 19.95 14.12
N TYR A 400 9.19 19.78 15.44
CA TYR A 400 9.93 18.66 16.03
C TYR A 400 9.29 17.33 15.64
N GLY A 401 9.91 16.59 14.73
CA GLY A 401 9.53 15.20 14.50
C GLY A 401 10.07 14.54 13.24
N ALA A 402 9.71 13.27 13.06
CA ALA A 402 10.01 12.49 11.87
C ALA A 402 9.26 12.99 10.62
N TYR A 403 9.93 12.95 9.47
CA TYR A 403 9.35 13.24 8.16
C TYR A 403 9.90 12.28 7.10
N LEU A 404 9.02 11.79 6.23
CA LEU A 404 9.28 10.74 5.25
C LEU A 404 9.92 11.34 3.98
N VAL A 405 11.05 10.79 3.53
CA VAL A 405 11.74 11.22 2.30
C VAL A 405 11.90 10.11 1.26
N GLY A 406 11.47 8.90 1.59
CA GLY A 406 11.39 7.76 0.69
C GLY A 406 10.84 6.51 1.36
N MET A 407 10.81 5.40 0.63
CA MET A 407 10.33 4.10 1.13
C MET A 407 11.32 3.01 0.73
N HIS A 408 11.81 2.21 1.68
CA HIS A 408 12.66 1.07 1.38
C HIS A 408 11.96 0.12 0.41
N ARG A 409 12.68 -0.34 -0.62
CA ARG A 409 12.10 -1.17 -1.70
C ARG A 409 12.85 -2.45 -1.99
N ALA A 410 14.17 -2.44 -1.82
CA ALA A 410 15.05 -3.54 -2.22
C ALA A 410 16.43 -3.29 -1.63
N GLY A 411 17.36 -4.20 -1.84
CA GLY A 411 18.78 -3.91 -1.71
C GLY A 411 19.62 -4.59 -2.79
N ALA A 412 20.91 -4.27 -2.75
CA ALA A 412 21.97 -4.85 -3.54
C ALA A 412 23.05 -5.41 -2.60
N THR A 413 24.10 -6.02 -3.16
CA THR A 413 25.17 -6.68 -2.39
C THR A 413 25.83 -5.82 -1.30
N ASN A 414 25.86 -4.49 -1.49
CA ASN A 414 26.63 -3.57 -0.64
C ASN A 414 25.81 -2.37 -0.10
N TYR A 415 24.50 -2.29 -0.39
CA TYR A 415 23.63 -1.22 0.13
C TYR A 415 22.17 -1.67 0.04
N ASN A 416 21.30 -1.05 0.83
CA ASN A 416 19.86 -1.06 0.63
C ASN A 416 19.40 0.15 -0.17
N GLN A 417 18.20 0.07 -0.76
CA GLN A 417 17.60 1.12 -1.58
C GLN A 417 16.23 1.52 -1.05
N ALA A 418 15.97 2.82 -1.05
CA ALA A 418 14.64 3.38 -0.92
C ALA A 418 14.24 4.15 -2.18
N ARG A 419 12.96 4.05 -2.59
CA ARG A 419 12.38 4.95 -3.59
C ARG A 419 12.30 6.34 -2.96
N ARG A 420 13.02 7.31 -3.53
CA ARG A 420 13.02 8.70 -3.07
C ARG A 420 11.67 9.36 -3.33
N PHE A 421 11.23 10.26 -2.44
CA PHE A 421 10.13 11.18 -2.72
C PHE A 421 10.61 12.35 -3.58
N ASP A 422 10.85 12.08 -4.85
CA ASP A 422 11.06 13.13 -5.86
C ASP A 422 9.74 13.82 -6.25
N SER A 423 9.80 14.75 -7.20
CA SER A 423 8.62 15.47 -7.69
C SER A 423 7.62 14.57 -8.43
N THR A 424 8.06 13.45 -9.04
CA THR A 424 7.16 12.44 -9.60
C THR A 424 6.36 11.74 -8.49
N VAL A 425 7.02 11.13 -7.51
CA VAL A 425 6.37 10.40 -6.42
C VAL A 425 5.50 11.32 -5.57
N TYR A 426 5.99 12.52 -5.25
CA TYR A 426 5.22 13.49 -4.48
C TYR A 426 3.96 13.94 -5.22
N SER A 427 4.03 14.19 -6.52
CA SER A 427 2.85 14.59 -7.30
C SER A 427 1.85 13.44 -7.45
N PHE A 428 2.32 12.21 -7.61
CA PHE A 428 1.47 11.02 -7.64
C PHE A 428 0.78 10.79 -6.28
N MET A 429 1.51 10.91 -5.17
CA MET A 429 0.98 10.87 -3.80
C MET A 429 -0.16 11.87 -3.61
N LEU A 430 0.02 13.15 -4.01
CA LEU A 430 -1.04 14.16 -3.94
C LEU A 430 -2.25 13.81 -4.83
N ALA A 431 -2.02 13.24 -6.01
CA ALA A 431 -3.07 12.95 -7.00
C ALA A 431 -4.00 11.79 -6.61
N TYR A 432 -3.59 10.92 -5.68
CA TYR A 432 -4.32 9.71 -5.27
C TYR A 432 -4.52 9.59 -3.76
N SER A 433 -4.24 10.64 -2.98
CA SER A 433 -4.47 10.71 -1.54
C SER A 433 -5.82 11.38 -1.20
N SER A 434 -6.38 11.03 -0.04
CA SER A 434 -7.57 11.66 0.54
C SER A 434 -7.31 13.00 1.23
N ASP A 435 -6.07 13.27 1.62
CA ASP A 435 -5.73 14.16 2.74
C ASP A 435 -5.02 15.47 2.31
N TYR A 436 -4.83 15.69 1.01
CA TYR A 436 -3.96 16.74 0.44
C TYR A 436 -4.61 17.55 -0.69
#